data_AF-A0A954GSD9-F1
#
_entry.id   AF-A0A954GSD9-F1
#
_cell.length_a   1.000
_cell.length_b   1.000
_cell.length_c   1.000
_cell.angle_alpha   90.00
_cell.angle_beta   90.00
_cell.angle_gamma   90.00
#
_symmetry.space_group_name_H-M   'P 1'
#
loop_
_entity.id
_entity.type
_entity.pdbx_description
1 polymer ?
#
loop_
_entity_poly.entity_id
_entity_poly.type
_entity_poly.pdbx_seq_one_letter_code
_entity_poly.pdbx_strand_id
1 'polypeptide(L)'
;MDNPLDQFRLTEAAAAAERANSKGQRLEIELSSLKKQHQQLRLMCQALWELLRERANMEDDALTSKMYDIQERQKSGQKQQIACDDCGRDNAANRQKCLYCGAELEDYDPFA
;
A
#
# COMPACT_ATOMS: atom_id res chain seq x y z
N MET A 1 -2.31 -55.61 19.39
CA MET A 1 -2.33 -55.47 17.92
C MET A 1 -2.55 -54.01 17.65
N ASP A 2 -1.47 -53.28 17.39
CA ASP A 2 -1.57 -51.86 17.01
C ASP A 2 -2.23 -51.77 15.64
N ASN A 3 -3.39 -51.13 15.58
CA ASN A 3 -4.18 -50.99 14.38
C ASN A 3 -3.46 -50.01 13.43
N PRO A 4 -3.02 -50.46 12.23
CA PRO A 4 -2.27 -49.63 11.28
C PRO A 4 -3.00 -48.34 10.86
N LEU A 5 -4.34 -48.37 10.89
CA LEU A 5 -5.17 -47.20 10.59
C LEU A 5 -5.06 -46.11 11.66
N ASP A 6 -4.89 -46.48 12.93
CA ASP A 6 -4.75 -45.52 14.03
C ASP A 6 -3.37 -44.84 13.98
N GLN A 7 -2.33 -45.61 13.61
CA GLN A 7 -0.99 -45.05 13.41
C GLN A 7 -0.94 -44.06 12.24
N PHE A 8 -1.61 -44.38 11.12
CA PHE A 8 -1.72 -43.45 9.98
C PHE A 8 -2.43 -42.15 10.37
N ARG A 9 -3.56 -42.22 11.09
CA ARG A 9 -4.31 -41.03 11.53
C ARG A 9 -3.51 -40.15 12.49
N LEU A 10 -2.72 -40.76 13.39
CA LEU A 10 -1.81 -40.02 14.27
C LEU A 10 -0.72 -39.29 13.49
N THR A 11 -0.14 -39.92 12.47
CA THR A 11 0.86 -39.25 11.62
C THR A 11 0.27 -38.11 10.79
N GLU A 12 -0.95 -38.26 10.28
CA GLU A 12 -1.63 -37.21 9.53
C GLU A 12 -1.98 -36.02 10.43
N ALA A 13 -2.48 -36.28 11.64
CA ALA A 13 -2.76 -35.24 12.63
C ALA A 13 -1.48 -34.50 13.05
N ALA A 14 -0.37 -35.22 13.27
CA ALA A 14 0.92 -34.62 13.59
C ALA A 14 1.44 -33.74 12.43
N ALA A 15 1.34 -34.22 11.18
CA ALA A 15 1.74 -33.45 10.00
C ALA A 15 0.83 -32.23 9.77
N ALA A 16 -0.45 -32.29 10.11
CA ALA A 16 -1.36 -31.15 10.07
C ALA A 16 -1.00 -30.11 11.15
N ALA A 17 -0.70 -30.56 12.38
CA ALA A 17 -0.29 -29.70 13.48
C ALA A 17 1.04 -28.98 13.18
N GLU A 18 2.03 -29.70 12.64
CA GLU A 18 3.31 -29.12 12.26
C GLU A 18 3.14 -28.05 11.18
N ARG A 19 2.36 -28.34 10.13
CA ARG A 19 2.05 -27.35 9.08
C ARG A 19 1.34 -26.11 9.64
N ALA A 20 0.40 -26.29 10.58
CA ALA A 20 -0.27 -25.18 11.24
C ALA A 20 0.71 -24.34 12.06
N ASN A 21 1.62 -24.99 12.79
CA ASN A 21 2.65 -24.34 13.59
C ASN A 21 3.64 -23.55 12.72
N SER A 22 4.17 -24.15 11.65
CA SER A 22 5.06 -23.46 10.71
C SER A 22 4.38 -22.26 10.05
N LYS A 23 3.08 -22.38 9.71
CA LYS A 23 2.29 -21.25 9.20
C LYS A 23 2.13 -20.15 10.24
N GLY A 24 1.87 -20.51 11.50
CA GLY A 24 1.80 -19.56 12.63
C GLY A 24 3.09 -18.77 12.79
N GLN A 25 4.24 -19.47 12.86
CA GLN A 25 5.55 -18.83 12.96
C GLN A 25 5.85 -17.89 11.79
N ARG A 26 5.50 -18.28 10.56
CA ARG A 26 5.67 -17.42 9.39
C ARG A 26 4.83 -16.14 9.49
N LEU A 27 3.56 -16.26 9.89
CA LEU A 27 2.68 -15.10 10.08
C LEU A 27 3.18 -14.18 11.18
N GLU A 28 3.75 -14.71 12.26
CA GLU A 28 4.35 -13.91 13.32
C GLU A 28 5.56 -13.11 12.83
N ILE A 29 6.43 -13.73 12.01
CA ILE A 29 7.57 -13.06 11.39
C ILE A 29 7.10 -11.95 10.43
N GLU A 30 6.14 -12.26 9.55
CA GLU A 30 5.58 -11.29 8.60
C GLU A 30 4.91 -10.11 9.33
N LEU A 31 4.14 -10.39 10.39
CA LEU A 31 3.49 -9.36 11.22
C LEU A 31 4.53 -8.49 11.94
N SER A 32 5.59 -9.09 12.47
CA SER A 32 6.68 -8.35 13.12
C SER A 32 7.40 -7.43 12.12
N SER A 33 7.66 -7.92 10.91
CA SER A 33 8.24 -7.11 9.82
C SER A 33 7.32 -5.96 9.42
N LEU A 34 6.03 -6.23 9.21
CA LEU A 34 5.05 -5.21 8.84
C LEU A 34 4.89 -4.14 9.92
N LYS A 35 4.89 -4.52 11.20
CA LYS A 35 4.87 -3.57 12.33
C LYS A 35 6.08 -2.65 12.34
N LYS A 36 7.28 -3.17 12.04
CA LYS A 36 8.50 -2.36 11.95
C LYS A 36 8.43 -1.37 10.78
N GLN A 37 8.02 -1.84 9.60
CA GLN A 37 7.85 -0.98 8.42
C GLN A 37 6.81 0.11 8.66
N HIS A 38 5.66 -0.23 9.27
CA HIS A 38 4.63 0.74 9.65
C HIS A 38 5.15 1.77 10.64
N GLN A 39 5.90 1.35 11.66
CA GLN A 39 6.50 2.27 12.62
C GLN A 39 7.51 3.21 11.96
N GLN A 40 8.33 2.72 11.03
CA GLN A 40 9.27 3.55 10.28
C GLN A 40 8.53 4.56 9.37
N LEU A 41 7.50 4.11 8.65
CA LEU A 41 6.69 4.99 7.82
C LEU A 41 6.02 6.09 8.65
N ARG A 42 5.47 5.76 9.82
CA ARG A 42 4.89 6.73 10.75
C ARG A 42 5.90 7.80 11.17
N LEU A 43 7.12 7.39 11.52
CA LEU A 43 8.20 8.32 11.87
C LEU A 43 8.58 9.23 10.69
N MET A 44 8.67 8.67 9.48
CA MET A 44 8.95 9.45 8.28
C MET A 44 7.85 10.48 8.00
N CYS A 45 6.58 10.08 8.05
CA CYS A 45 5.44 10.99 7.87
C CYS A 45 5.43 12.10 8.93
N GLN A 46 5.73 11.77 10.19
CA GLN A 46 5.82 12.76 11.25
C GLN A 46 6.95 13.76 11.00
N ALA A 47 8.15 13.28 10.66
CA ALA A 47 9.29 14.13 10.36
C ALA A 47 9.03 15.03 9.14
N LEU A 48 8.39 14.49 8.09
CA LEU A 48 7.98 15.27 6.92
C LEU A 48 6.97 16.37 7.30
N TRP A 49 6.00 16.07 8.17
CA TRP A 49 5.03 17.06 8.63
C TRP A 49 5.66 18.15 9.48
N GLU A 50 6.54 17.79 10.42
CA GLU A 50 7.27 18.76 11.24
C GLU A 50 8.11 19.70 10.35
N LEU A 51 8.81 19.17 9.35
CA LEU A 51 9.55 19.97 8.37
C LEU A 51 8.65 20.93 7.58
N LEU A 52 7.48 20.47 7.12
CA LEU A 52 6.53 21.32 6.39
C LEU A 52 5.96 22.43 7.28
N ARG A 53 5.61 22.10 8.53
CA ARG A 53 5.12 23.08 9.49
C ARG A 53 6.16 24.16 9.77
N GLU A 54 7.42 23.77 9.96
CA GLU A 54 8.52 24.71 10.24
C GLU A 54 8.90 25.58 9.04
N ARG A 55 8.89 25.01 7.82
CA ARG A 55 9.39 25.69 6.62
C ARG A 55 8.32 26.45 5.85
N ALA A 56 7.09 25.95 5.86
CA ALA A 56 5.99 26.48 5.05
C ALA A 56 4.86 27.10 5.91
N ASN A 57 5.03 27.15 7.25
CA ASN A 57 4.07 27.70 8.20
C ASN A 57 2.66 27.11 8.01
N MET A 58 2.59 25.81 7.71
CA MET A 58 1.34 25.09 7.50
C MET A 58 0.66 24.75 8.82
N GLU A 59 -0.66 24.86 8.86
CA GLU A 59 -1.47 24.48 10.02
C GLU A 59 -1.92 23.00 9.94
N ASP A 60 -2.16 22.39 11.11
CA ASP A 60 -2.60 20.99 11.21
C ASP A 60 -3.95 20.72 10.50
N ASP A 61 -4.80 21.73 10.38
CA ASP A 61 -6.06 21.66 9.65
C ASP A 61 -5.84 21.42 8.14
N ALA A 62 -4.77 21.98 7.57
CA ALA A 62 -4.43 21.78 6.17
C ALA A 62 -4.04 20.33 5.87
N LEU A 63 -3.28 19.69 6.77
CA LEU A 63 -2.96 18.26 6.66
C LEU A 63 -4.22 17.41 6.73
N THR A 64 -5.09 17.70 7.71
CA THR A 64 -6.32 16.93 7.95
C THR A 64 -7.27 17.03 6.75
N SER A 65 -7.45 18.23 6.20
CA SER A 65 -8.23 18.44 4.97
C SER A 65 -7.65 17.64 3.80
N LYS A 66 -6.32 17.70 3.60
CA LYS A 66 -5.68 16.99 2.48
C LYS A 66 -5.80 15.47 2.63
N MET A 67 -5.72 14.94 3.84
CA MET A 67 -5.95 13.52 4.11
C MET A 67 -7.38 13.10 3.75
N TYR A 68 -8.38 13.92 4.10
CA TYR A 68 -9.78 13.68 3.74
C TYR A 68 -9.96 13.67 2.21
N ASP A 69 -9.41 14.65 1.50
CA ASP A 69 -9.48 14.73 0.04
C ASP A 69 -8.88 13.48 -0.63
N ILE A 70 -7.73 13.00 -0.14
CA ILE A 70 -7.09 11.79 -0.64
C ILE A 70 -7.97 10.56 -0.39
N GLN A 71 -8.53 10.42 0.81
CA GLN A 71 -9.42 9.29 1.15
C GLN A 71 -10.67 9.29 0.27
N GLU A 72 -11.27 10.46 0.02
CA GLU A 72 -12.46 10.56 -0.81
C GLU A 72 -12.18 10.21 -2.27
N ARG A 73 -11.04 10.66 -2.82
CA ARG A 73 -10.57 10.24 -4.16
C ARG A 73 -10.41 8.72 -4.27
N GLN A 74 -9.88 8.07 -3.22
CA GLN A 74 -9.74 6.62 -3.19
C GLN A 74 -11.09 5.89 -3.14
N LYS A 75 -12.06 6.40 -2.35
CA LYS A 75 -13.40 5.80 -2.23
C LYS A 75 -14.22 5.95 -3.50
N SER A 76 -14.13 7.11 -4.17
CA SER A 76 -14.90 7.39 -5.38
C SER A 76 -14.38 6.63 -6.60
N GLY A 77 -13.17 6.07 -6.53
CA GLY A 77 -12.51 5.44 -7.68
C GLY A 77 -12.19 6.43 -8.81
N GLN A 78 -12.31 7.73 -8.56
CA GLN A 78 -11.98 8.78 -9.51
C GLN A 78 -10.47 8.82 -9.70
N LYS A 79 -10.02 8.20 -10.77
CA LYS A 79 -8.65 8.36 -11.25
C LYS A 79 -8.55 9.75 -11.85
N GLN A 80 -7.61 10.57 -11.37
CA GLN A 80 -7.32 11.83 -12.03
C GLN A 80 -6.92 11.55 -13.48
N GLN A 81 -7.49 12.33 -14.39
CA GLN A 81 -7.16 12.28 -15.80
C GLN A 81 -6.53 13.61 -16.21
N ILE A 82 -5.56 13.53 -17.10
CA ILE A 82 -4.93 14.69 -17.73
C ILE A 82 -5.04 14.55 -19.25
N ALA A 83 -5.37 15.64 -19.92
CA ALA A 83 -5.38 15.69 -21.37
C ALA A 83 -3.94 15.79 -21.88
N CYS A 84 -3.62 15.08 -22.96
CA CYS A 84 -2.34 15.26 -23.65
C CYS A 84 -2.37 16.53 -24.51
N ASP A 85 -1.42 17.44 -24.34
CA ASP A 85 -1.36 18.68 -25.13
C ASP A 85 -1.12 18.43 -26.63
N ASP A 86 -0.44 17.34 -26.98
CA ASP A 86 -0.12 17.00 -28.38
C ASP A 86 -1.29 16.35 -29.13
N CYS A 87 -2.08 15.50 -28.47
CA CYS A 87 -3.12 14.71 -29.14
C CYS A 87 -4.53 14.85 -28.57
N GLY A 88 -4.69 15.63 -27.50
CA GLY A 88 -5.96 15.94 -26.85
C GLY A 88 -6.63 14.78 -26.12
N ARG A 89 -6.00 13.61 -26.03
CA ARG A 89 -6.61 12.42 -25.39
C ARG A 89 -6.34 12.38 -23.90
N ASP A 90 -7.34 11.93 -23.14
CA ASP A 90 -7.23 11.72 -21.71
C ASP A 90 -6.32 10.54 -21.38
N ASN A 91 -5.43 10.76 -20.42
CA ASN A 91 -4.53 9.78 -19.85
C ASN A 91 -4.74 9.72 -18.35
N ALA A 92 -4.34 8.59 -17.73
CA ALA A 92 -4.24 8.54 -16.28
C ALA A 92 -3.15 9.54 -15.82
N ALA A 93 -3.46 10.34 -14.81
CA ALA A 93 -2.57 11.39 -14.31
C ALA A 93 -1.24 10.86 -13.76
N ASN A 94 -1.16 9.58 -13.40
CA ASN A 94 0.07 8.94 -12.94
C ASN A 94 1.03 8.47 -14.05
N ARG A 95 0.74 8.80 -15.32
CA ARG A 95 1.61 8.46 -16.44
C ARG A 95 2.47 9.64 -16.86
N GLN A 96 3.78 9.41 -16.96
CA GLN A 96 4.73 10.37 -17.48
C GLN A 96 4.61 10.57 -19.01
N LYS A 97 4.05 9.59 -19.73
CA LYS A 97 3.89 9.63 -21.20
C LYS A 97 2.48 9.27 -21.64
N CYS A 98 2.02 9.92 -22.70
CA CYS A 98 0.74 9.64 -23.33
C CYS A 98 0.71 8.22 -23.90
N LEU A 99 -0.33 7.46 -23.57
CA LEU A 99 -0.53 6.09 -24.06
C LEU A 99 -0.70 6.03 -25.59
N TYR A 100 -1.18 7.12 -26.19
CA TYR A 100 -1.62 7.14 -27.57
C TYR A 100 -0.54 7.67 -28.53
N CYS A 101 0.08 8.81 -28.21
CA CYS A 101 1.09 9.44 -29.07
C CYS A 101 2.52 9.35 -28.52
N GLY A 102 2.72 8.95 -27.26
CA GLY A 102 4.04 8.84 -26.65
C GLY A 102 4.66 10.15 -26.15
N ALA A 103 3.98 11.29 -26.33
CA ALA A 103 4.39 12.59 -25.81
C ALA A 103 4.52 12.60 -24.28
N GLU A 104 5.37 13.46 -23.74
CA GLU A 104 5.44 13.70 -22.29
C GLU A 104 4.19 14.44 -21.82
N LEU A 105 3.71 14.09 -20.63
CA LEU A 105 2.56 14.74 -20.01
C LEU A 105 3.09 15.68 -18.92
N GLU A 106 2.95 17.00 -19.11
CA GLU A 106 3.53 18.01 -18.22
C GLU A 106 2.90 17.99 -16.81
N ASP A 107 1.58 17.75 -16.73
CA ASP A 107 0.82 17.75 -15.48
C ASP A 107 0.70 16.36 -14.81
N TYR A 108 1.67 15.45 -15.04
CA TYR A 108 1.61 14.13 -14.41
C TYR A 108 1.89 14.20 -12.89
N ASP A 109 1.08 13.49 -12.10
CA ASP A 109 1.27 13.32 -10.67
C ASP A 109 1.51 11.83 -10.36
N PRO A 110 2.72 11.42 -9.94
CA PRO A 110 3.04 10.02 -9.66
C PRO A 110 2.22 9.42 -8.51
N PHE A 111 1.50 10.24 -7.74
CA PHE A 111 0.66 9.82 -6.62
C PHE A 111 -0.85 9.93 -6.91
N ALA A 112 -1.23 10.20 -8.16
CA ALA A 112 -2.61 10.33 -8.62
C ALA A 112 -3.39 9.02 -8.78
#